data_AF-A0A1V0NCH3-F1
#
_entry.id   AF-A0A1V0NCH3-F1
#
_cell.length_a   1.000
_cell.length_b   1.000
_cell.length_c   1.000
_cell.angle_alpha   90.00
_cell.angle_beta   90.00
_cell.angle_gamma   90.00
#
_symmetry.space_group_name_H-M   'P 1'
#
loop_
_entity.id
_entity.type
_entity.pdbx_description
1 polymer ?
#
loop_
_entity_poly.entity_id
_entity_poly.type
_entity_poly.pdbx_seq_one_letter_code
_entity_poly.pdbx_strand_id
1 'polypeptide(L)' 'MIFKLRNRTDKNMNKAQLRKLTGISSASIAKLGKGENVTTDILLRICEALDCDLPDIVEIVKE' A
#
# COMPACT_ATOMS: atom_id res chain seq x y z
N MET A 1 5.15 -0.08 8.99
CA MET A 1 5.28 -0.41 7.56
C MET A 1 5.77 0.80 6.79
N ILE A 2 6.98 0.75 6.23
CA ILE A 2 7.41 1.78 5.27
C ILE A 2 6.91 1.31 3.90
N PHE A 3 5.84 1.93 3.43
CA PHE A 3 5.30 1.72 2.09
C PHE A 3 6.32 2.28 1.09
N LYS A 4 7.31 1.48 0.69
CA LYS A 4 8.27 1.83 -0.36
C LYS A 4 7.71 1.31 -1.67
N LEU A 5 7.07 2.18 -2.45
CA LEU A 5 6.79 1.88 -3.86
C LEU A 5 8.13 1.79 -4.60
N ARG A 6 8.64 0.57 -4.85
CA ARG A 6 9.93 0.37 -5.51
C ARG A 6 9.71 -0.12 -6.95
N ASN A 7 9.52 0.85 -7.88
CA ASN A 7 9.58 0.79 -9.36
C ASN A 7 8.41 0.14 -10.14
N ARG A 8 8.07 0.46 -11.42
CA ARG A 8 8.65 1.34 -12.48
C ARG A 8 7.58 2.28 -13.09
N THR A 9 7.31 3.41 -12.47
CA THR A 9 6.81 4.67 -13.05
C THR A 9 6.49 5.49 -11.82
N ASP A 10 7.13 6.64 -11.65
CA ASP A 10 6.83 7.62 -10.60
C ASP A 10 5.38 8.14 -10.73
N LYS A 11 4.40 7.27 -10.49
CA LYS A 11 3.02 7.68 -10.33
C LYS A 11 3.02 8.37 -8.99
N ASN A 12 2.98 9.70 -9.05
CA ASN A 12 2.70 10.62 -7.96
C ASN A 12 1.26 10.34 -7.45
N MET A 13 1.07 9.13 -6.93
CA MET A 13 -0.20 8.53 -6.64
C MET A 13 -0.55 8.91 -5.22
N ASN A 14 -1.52 9.80 -5.10
CA ASN A 14 -1.96 10.23 -3.80
C ASN A 14 -2.87 9.17 -3.16
N LYS A 15 -3.06 9.29 -1.84
CA LYS A 15 -3.88 8.39 -1.03
C LYS A 15 -5.31 8.23 -1.58
N ALA A 16 -5.87 9.27 -2.20
CA ALA A 16 -7.22 9.22 -2.77
C ALA A 16 -7.30 8.38 -4.05
N GLN A 17 -6.28 8.44 -4.90
CA GLN A 17 -6.16 7.58 -6.09
C GLN A 17 -5.96 6.13 -5.69
N LEU A 18 -5.08 5.85 -4.73
CA LEU A 18 -4.88 4.50 -4.21
C LEU A 18 -6.20 3.93 -3.64
N ARG A 19 -6.95 4.74 -2.89
CA ARG A 19 -8.29 4.37 -2.40
C ARG A 19 -9.26 4.00 -3.53
N LYS A 20 -9.29 4.81 -4.59
CA LYS A 20 -10.17 4.56 -5.76
C LYS A 20 -9.78 3.28 -6.51
N LEU A 21 -8.49 3.03 -6.70
CA LEU A 21 -8.00 1.85 -7.41
C LEU A 21 -8.22 0.56 -6.63
N THR A 22 -7.98 0.59 -5.32
CA THR A 22 -8.02 -0.60 -4.46
C THR A 22 -9.40 -0.89 -3.86
N GLY A 23 -10.30 0.10 -3.86
CA GLY A 23 -11.60 -0.01 -3.16
C GLY A 23 -11.49 -0.05 -1.63
N ILE A 24 -10.30 0.19 -1.07
CA ILE A 24 -10.03 0.09 0.36
C ILE A 24 -10.69 1.27 1.11
N SER A 25 -11.11 1.04 2.36
CA SER A 25 -11.73 2.10 3.16
C SER A 25 -10.80 3.28 3.43
N SER A 26 -11.38 4.48 3.61
CA SER A 26 -10.62 5.67 4.02
C SER A 26 -9.85 5.47 5.32
N ALA A 27 -10.42 4.70 6.27
CA ALA A 27 -9.78 4.39 7.53
C ALA A 27 -8.50 3.57 7.33
N SER A 28 -8.56 2.53 6.49
CA SER A 28 -7.41 1.68 6.16
C SER A 28 -6.30 2.44 5.42
N ILE A 29 -6.66 3.34 4.48
CA ILE A 29 -5.69 4.23 3.82
C ILE A 29 -5.02 5.19 4.82
N ALA A 30 -5.77 5.68 5.82
CA ALA A 30 -5.20 6.52 6.88
C ALA A 30 -4.18 5.75 7.73
N LYS A 31 -4.47 4.48 8.09
CA LYS A 31 -3.53 3.59 8.80
C LYS A 31 -2.23 3.39 8.03
N LEU A 32 -2.33 3.05 6.74
CA LEU A 32 -1.16 2.93 5.84
C LEU A 32 -0.33 4.21 5.84
N GLY A 33 -0.99 5.36 5.75
CA GLY A 33 -0.34 6.67 5.75
C GLY A 33 0.34 7.07 7.07
N LYS A 34 0.02 6.40 8.18
CA LYS A 34 0.65 6.57 9.50
C LYS A 34 1.66 5.46 9.82
N GLY A 35 1.81 4.47 8.93
CA GLY A 35 2.66 3.30 9.16
C GLY A 35 2.08 2.29 10.16
N GLU A 36 0.80 2.42 10.52
CA GLU A 36 0.08 1.52 11.43
C GLU A 36 -0.20 0.15 10.79
N ASN A 37 -0.57 -0.82 11.62
CA ASN A 37 -0.88 -2.17 11.16
C ASN A 37 -2.16 -2.22 10.31
N VAL A 38 -2.10 -3.05 9.28
CA VAL A 38 -3.23 -3.42 8.41
C VAL A 38 -3.33 -4.93 8.27
N THR A 39 -4.45 -5.41 7.74
CA THR A 39 -4.66 -6.84 7.49
C THR A 39 -3.96 -7.28 6.19
N THR A 40 -3.68 -8.56 6.06
CA THR A 40 -3.10 -9.13 4.83
C THR A 40 -4.02 -8.96 3.61
N ASP A 41 -5.34 -8.99 3.78
CA ASP A 41 -6.32 -8.71 2.71
C ASP A 41 -6.11 -7.34 2.06
N ILE A 42 -5.83 -6.32 2.88
CA ILE A 42 -5.53 -4.96 2.40
C ILE A 42 -4.26 -4.96 1.55
N LEU A 43 -3.24 -5.72 1.97
CA LEU A 43 -1.98 -5.82 1.23
C LEU A 43 -2.19 -6.52 -0.12
N LEU A 44 -2.95 -7.62 -0.15
CA LEU A 44 -3.27 -8.34 -1.39
C LEU A 44 -4.05 -7.47 -2.38
N ARG A 45 -5.04 -6.70 -1.91
CA ARG A 45 -5.77 -5.75 -2.77
C ARG A 45 -4.87 -4.67 -3.37
N ILE A 46 -3.85 -4.25 -2.64
CA ILE A 46 -2.86 -3.29 -3.14
C ILE A 46 -1.98 -3.97 -4.19
N CYS A 47 -1.49 -5.18 -3.93
CA CYS A 47 -0.75 -5.98 -4.89
C CYS A 47 -1.51 -6.13 -6.21
N GLU A 48 -2.77 -6.55 -6.16
CA GLU A 48 -3.65 -6.70 -7.33
C GLU A 48 -3.89 -5.38 -8.06
N ALA A 49 -4.18 -4.29 -7.33
CA ALA A 49 -4.47 -2.99 -7.94
C ALA A 49 -3.24 -2.32 -8.57
N LEU A 50 -2.04 -2.66 -8.09
CA LEU A 50 -0.77 -2.11 -8.56
C LEU A 50 -0.01 -3.07 -9.48
N ASP A 51 -0.51 -4.29 -9.67
CA ASP A 51 0.14 -5.37 -10.42
C ASP A 51 1.57 -5.60 -9.91
N CYS A 52 1.71 -5.83 -8.61
CA CYS A 52 2.99 -6.04 -7.92
C CYS A 52 2.91 -7.12 -6.85
N ASP A 53 4.06 -7.61 -6.41
CA ASP A 53 4.16 -8.63 -5.38
C ASP A 53 4.28 -8.01 -3.98
N LEU A 54 3.98 -8.79 -2.95
CA LEU A 54 4.04 -8.33 -1.56
C LEU A 54 5.41 -7.71 -1.18
N PRO A 55 6.57 -8.30 -1.56
CA PRO A 55 7.89 -7.71 -1.27
C PRO A 55 8.14 -6.35 -1.92
N ASP A 56 7.35 -5.96 -2.93
CA ASP A 56 7.47 -4.66 -3.59
C ASP A 56 6.84 -3.51 -2.77
N ILE A 57 6.00 -3.83 -1.78
CA ILE A 57 5.25 -2.84 -0.99
C ILE A 57 5.45 -2.96 0.53
N VAL A 58 6.06 -4.05 1.02
CA VAL A 58 6.37 -4.26 2.44
C VAL A 58 7.84 -4.56 2.68
N GLU A 59 8.34 -4.14 3.84
CA GLU A 59 9.70 -4.42 4.32
C GLU A 59 9.61 -4.92 5.76
N ILE A 60 10.32 -6.02 6.07
CA ILE A 60 10.47 -6.51 7.44
C ILE A 60 11.58 -5.69 8.08
N VAL A 61 11.21 -4.83 9.03
CA VAL A 61 12.15 -4.05 9.85
C VAL A 61 12.46 -4.81 11.14
N LYS A 62 13.74 -4.94 11.47
CA LYS A 62 14.21 -5.39 12.78
C LYS A 62 14.35 -4.17 13.69
N GLU A 63 13.98 -4.31 14.96
CA GLU A 63 14.32 -3.32 15.99
C GLU A 63 15.81 -3.35 16.34
#